data_AF-A0A8S2ZRH7-F1
#
_entry.id   AF-A0A8S2ZRH7-F1
#
_cell.length_a   1.000
_cell.length_b   1.000
_cell.length_c   1.000
_cell.angle_alpha   90.00
_cell.angle_beta   90.00
_cell.angle_gamma   90.00
#
_symmetry.space_group_name_H-M   'P 1'
#
loop_
_entity.id
_entity.type
_entity.pdbx_description
1 polymer ?
#
loop_
_entity_poly.entity_id
_entity_poly.type
_entity_poly.pdbx_seq_one_letter_code
_entity_poly.pdbx_strand_id
1 'polypeptide(L)'
;KTQATYEEVFTEINTHLENLPHHINLDFEKAAENALSSVFPEAELHGCFFHLKQCLWRKIQELGLKREFLENEQSRIAMKNLGALAFVKPEDVPIVFDKIKSDAPTAVQGK
;
A
#
# COMPACT_ATOMS: atom_id res chain seq x y z
N LYS A 1 -9.79 -13.28 -3.67
CA LYS A 1 -11.11 -13.53 -4.29
C LYS A 1 -10.95 -13.34 -5.81
N THR A 2 -11.97 -13.60 -6.63
CA THR A 2 -11.85 -13.37 -8.08
C THR A 2 -12.34 -11.98 -8.44
N GLN A 3 -11.89 -11.47 -9.59
CA GLN A 3 -12.39 -10.20 -10.13
C GLN A 3 -13.90 -10.27 -10.37
N ALA A 4 -14.40 -11.37 -10.95
CA ALA A 4 -15.83 -11.56 -11.22
C ALA A 4 -16.70 -11.42 -9.96
N THR A 5 -16.27 -12.02 -8.83
CA THR A 5 -17.00 -11.86 -7.56
C THR A 5 -17.04 -10.40 -7.09
N TYR A 6 -15.98 -9.64 -7.31
CA TYR A 6 -15.96 -8.22 -6.98
C TYR A 6 -16.82 -7.38 -7.92
N GLU A 7 -16.81 -7.68 -9.22
CA GLU A 7 -17.64 -7.00 -10.22
C GLU A 7 -19.13 -7.17 -9.91
N GLU A 8 -19.57 -8.37 -9.53
CA GLU A 8 -20.96 -8.62 -9.11
C GLU A 8 -21.36 -7.71 -7.94
N VAL A 9 -20.53 -7.66 -6.89
CA VAL A 9 -20.81 -6.85 -5.69
C VAL A 9 -20.79 -5.35 -6.01
N PHE A 10 -19.78 -4.87 -6.74
CA PHE A 10 -19.67 -3.44 -7.05
C PHE A 10 -20.76 -2.98 -8.03
N THR A 11 -21.17 -3.84 -8.97
CA THR A 11 -22.31 -3.56 -9.85
C THR A 11 -23.59 -3.40 -9.03
N GLU A 12 -23.85 -4.32 -8.09
CA GLU A 12 -25.00 -4.19 -7.19
C GLU A 12 -24.94 -2.88 -6.41
N ILE A 13 -23.80 -2.57 -5.78
CA ILE A 13 -23.61 -1.30 -5.05
C ILE A 13 -23.91 -0.10 -5.96
N ASN A 14 -23.42 -0.10 -7.21
CA ASN A 14 -23.64 0.98 -8.16
C ASN A 14 -25.14 1.25 -8.42
N THR A 15 -25.99 0.22 -8.37
CA THR A 15 -27.45 0.39 -8.52
C THR A 15 -28.11 1.17 -7.38
N HIS A 16 -27.46 1.24 -6.21
CA HIS A 16 -27.95 1.93 -5.02
C HIS A 16 -27.29 3.30 -4.80
N LEU A 17 -26.35 3.71 -5.67
CA LEU A 17 -25.69 5.00 -5.55
C LEU A 17 -26.45 6.07 -6.33
N GLU A 18 -26.89 7.11 -5.62
CA GLU A 18 -27.43 8.32 -6.26
C GLU A 18 -26.33 9.14 -6.94
N ASN A 19 -25.11 9.09 -6.40
CA ASN A 19 -23.93 9.80 -6.90
C ASN A 19 -22.74 8.84 -7.02
N LEU A 20 -22.08 8.85 -8.17
CA LEU A 20 -20.89 8.03 -8.39
C LEU A 20 -19.69 8.58 -7.60
N PRO A 21 -18.83 7.71 -7.04
CA PRO A 21 -17.65 8.15 -6.33
C PRO A 21 -16.61 8.75 -7.29
N HIS A 22 -16.05 9.90 -6.94
CA HIS A 22 -14.89 10.44 -7.66
C HIS A 22 -13.56 9.82 -7.22
N HIS A 23 -13.48 9.37 -5.96
CA HIS A 23 -12.28 8.75 -5.40
C HIS A 23 -12.66 7.49 -4.64
N ILE A 24 -11.94 6.40 -4.89
CA ILE A 24 -12.13 5.13 -4.20
C ILE A 24 -10.81 4.72 -3.55
N ASN A 25 -10.82 4.51 -2.24
CA ASN A 25 -9.68 3.96 -1.52
C ASN A 25 -9.83 2.44 -1.41
N LEU A 26 -8.81 1.71 -1.85
CA LEU A 26 -8.84 0.24 -1.88
C LEU A 26 -7.63 -0.35 -1.15
N ASP A 27 -7.76 -1.61 -0.77
CA ASP A 27 -6.60 -2.43 -0.46
C ASP A 27 -5.84 -2.79 -1.75
N PHE A 28 -4.65 -3.37 -1.62
CA PHE A 28 -3.80 -3.70 -2.77
C PHE A 28 -4.18 -5.04 -3.44
N GLU A 29 -5.44 -5.49 -3.33
CA GLU A 29 -5.91 -6.71 -4.02
C GLU A 29 -6.22 -6.42 -5.49
N LYS A 30 -5.39 -6.95 -6.40
CA LYS A 30 -5.53 -6.73 -7.85
C LYS A 30 -6.91 -7.08 -8.43
N ALA A 31 -7.55 -8.13 -7.89
CA ALA A 31 -8.89 -8.52 -8.32
C ALA A 31 -9.94 -7.44 -8.00
N ALA A 32 -9.83 -6.78 -6.85
CA ALA A 32 -10.71 -5.69 -6.46
C ALA A 32 -10.41 -4.42 -7.26
N GLU A 33 -9.12 -4.09 -7.44
CA GLU A 33 -8.68 -2.96 -8.26
C GLU A 33 -9.22 -3.04 -9.69
N ASN A 34 -9.08 -4.19 -10.35
CA ASN A 34 -9.59 -4.39 -11.70
C ASN A 34 -11.12 -4.27 -11.77
N ALA A 35 -11.82 -4.86 -10.80
CA ALA A 35 -13.28 -4.80 -10.74
C ALA A 35 -13.79 -3.36 -10.52
N LEU A 36 -13.14 -2.59 -9.66
CA LEU A 36 -13.48 -1.18 -9.43
C LEU A 36 -13.22 -0.34 -10.68
N SER A 37 -12.09 -0.54 -11.37
CA SER A 37 -11.81 0.14 -12.66
C SER A 37 -12.83 -0.20 -13.74
N SER A 38 -13.39 -1.42 -13.70
CA SER A 38 -14.43 -1.87 -14.64
C SER A 38 -15.79 -1.24 -14.34
N VAL A 39 -16.21 -1.21 -13.07
CA VAL A 39 -17.53 -0.74 -12.64
C VAL A 39 -17.60 0.79 -12.50
N PHE A 40 -16.51 1.43 -12.08
CA PHE A 40 -16.42 2.88 -11.86
C PHE A 40 -15.25 3.49 -12.67
N PRO A 41 -15.32 3.49 -14.02
CA PRO A 41 -14.20 3.89 -14.88
C PRO A 41 -13.78 5.36 -14.72
N GLU A 42 -14.70 6.22 -14.25
CA GLU A 42 -14.44 7.65 -14.01
C GLU A 42 -13.89 7.92 -12.60
N ALA A 43 -13.88 6.93 -11.71
CA ALA A 43 -13.37 7.10 -10.36
C ALA A 43 -11.85 6.97 -10.32
N GLU A 44 -11.19 7.85 -9.56
CA GLU A 44 -9.77 7.69 -9.27
C GLU A 44 -9.57 6.65 -8.18
N LEU A 45 -8.75 5.64 -8.48
CA LEU A 45 -8.39 4.59 -7.54
C LEU A 45 -7.12 4.95 -6.76
N HIS A 46 -7.21 4.89 -5.43
CA HIS A 46 -6.13 5.24 -4.52
C HIS A 46 -5.80 4.08 -3.58
N GLY A 47 -4.51 3.74 -3.47
CA GLY A 47 -4.05 2.75 -2.50
C GLY A 47 -4.21 3.25 -1.06
N CYS A 48 -4.82 2.44 -0.19
CA CYS A 48 -5.05 2.83 1.19
C CYS A 48 -3.75 2.81 2.02
N PHE A 49 -3.34 3.97 2.54
CA PHE A 49 -2.13 4.12 3.37
C PHE A 49 -2.15 3.25 4.64
N PHE A 50 -3.32 3.09 5.27
CA PHE A 50 -3.47 2.23 6.44
C PHE A 50 -3.13 0.77 6.11
N HIS A 51 -3.65 0.25 4.99
CA HIS A 51 -3.34 -1.09 4.51
C HIS A 51 -1.86 -1.22 4.11
N LEU A 52 -1.26 -0.17 3.52
CA LEU A 52 0.18 -0.16 3.22
C LEU A 52 1.01 -0.34 4.49
N LYS A 53 0.69 0.40 5.56
CA LYS A 53 1.39 0.28 6.85
C LYS A 53 1.23 -1.11 7.47
N GLN A 54 0.05 -1.73 7.33
CA GLN A 54 -0.15 -3.12 7.76
C GLN A 54 0.69 -4.11 6.94
N CYS A 55 0.74 -3.96 5.61
CA CYS A 55 1.58 -4.78 4.74
C CYS A 55 3.06 -4.68 5.14
N LEU A 56 3.55 -3.46 5.34
CA LEU A 56 4.91 -3.23 5.82
C LEU A 56 5.16 -3.90 7.17
N TRP A 57 4.24 -3.78 8.12
CA TRP A 57 4.38 -4.41 9.43
C TRP A 57 4.39 -5.94 9.38
N ARG A 58 3.54 -6.55 8.54
CA ARG A 58 3.60 -8.00 8.30
C ARG A 58 4.95 -8.40 7.72
N LYS A 59 5.43 -7.66 6.72
CA LYS A 59 6.72 -7.95 6.10
C LYS A 59 7.90 -7.83 7.08
N ILE A 60 7.91 -6.79 7.92
CA ILE A 60 8.90 -6.63 8.99
C ILE A 60 8.92 -7.84 9.93
N GLN A 61 7.75 -8.38 10.29
CA GLN A 61 7.66 -9.56 11.14
C GLN A 61 8.13 -10.83 10.41
N GLU A 62 7.74 -11.03 9.14
CA GLU A 62 8.16 -12.16 8.31
C GLU A 62 9.69 -12.22 8.14
N LEU A 63 10.35 -11.06 8.05
CA LEU A 63 11.81 -10.97 7.94
C LEU A 63 12.55 -11.15 9.27
N GLY A 64 11.83 -11.39 10.37
CA GLY A 64 12.40 -11.50 11.71
C GLY A 64 12.87 -10.17 12.31
N LEU A 65 12.47 -9.04 11.71
CA LEU A 65 12.90 -7.69 12.08
C LEU A 65 12.03 -7.06 13.18
N LYS A 66 11.07 -7.79 13.75
CA LYS A 66 10.18 -7.28 14.82
C LYS A 66 10.97 -6.71 16.00
N ARG A 67 11.95 -7.46 16.51
CA ARG A 67 12.76 -7.02 17.66
C ARG A 67 13.57 -5.77 17.32
N GLU A 68 14.23 -5.80 16.16
CA GLU A 68 15.01 -4.68 15.62
C GLU A 68 14.14 -3.41 15.47
N PHE A 69 12.91 -3.55 14.96
CA PHE A 69 11.96 -2.45 14.84
C PHE A 69 11.53 -1.88 16.21
N LEU A 70 11.41 -2.72 17.24
CA LEU A 70 10.94 -2.27 18.56
C LEU A 70 12.06 -1.65 19.40
N GLU A 71 13.27 -2.19 19.29
CA GLU A 71 14.39 -1.87 20.18
C GLU A 71 15.40 -0.89 19.56
N ASN A 72 15.49 -0.81 18.23
CA ASN A 72 16.42 0.08 17.53
C ASN A 72 15.67 1.22 16.83
N GLU A 73 15.92 2.45 17.29
CA GLU A 73 15.31 3.65 16.73
C GLU A 73 15.69 3.91 15.26
N GLN A 74 16.95 3.76 14.90
CA GLN A 74 17.41 4.00 13.53
C GLN A 74 16.78 3.00 12.56
N SER A 75 16.75 1.72 12.94
CA SER A 75 16.10 0.66 12.16
C SER A 75 14.59 0.90 12.02
N ARG A 76 13.94 1.32 13.12
CA ARG A 76 12.51 1.70 13.11
C ARG A 76 12.22 2.89 12.20
N ILE A 77 13.08 3.91 12.19
CA ILE A 77 12.95 5.08 11.30
C ILE A 77 13.10 4.63 9.84
N ALA A 78 14.16 3.88 9.51
CA ALA A 78 14.39 3.37 8.16
C ALA A 78 13.18 2.57 7.63
N MET A 79 12.65 1.64 8.43
CA MET A 79 11.47 0.85 8.07
C MET A 79 10.19 1.70 7.98
N LYS A 80 10.03 2.72 8.83
CA LYS A 80 8.88 3.64 8.73
C LYS A 80 8.95 4.52 7.48
N ASN A 81 10.15 4.92 7.07
CA ASN A 81 10.37 5.73 5.88
C ASN A 81 9.97 5.01 4.59
N LEU A 82 10.01 3.68 4.55
CA LEU A 82 9.44 2.91 3.44
C LEU A 82 7.95 3.23 3.21
N GLY A 83 7.19 3.47 4.29
CA GLY A 83 5.80 3.92 4.17
C GLY A 83 5.69 5.36 3.65
N ALA A 84 6.66 6.22 3.97
CA ALA A 84 6.66 7.62 3.54
C ALA A 84 6.85 7.77 2.02
N LEU A 85 7.32 6.74 1.32
CA LEU A 85 7.40 6.71 -0.15
C LEU A 85 6.04 6.93 -0.83
N ALA A 86 4.93 6.64 -0.13
CA ALA A 86 3.58 6.94 -0.63
C ALA A 86 3.33 8.44 -0.86
N PHE A 87 4.16 9.32 -0.29
CA PHE A 87 4.06 10.78 -0.42
C PHE A 87 5.18 11.37 -1.28
N VAL A 88 6.01 10.52 -1.88
CA VAL A 88 7.07 10.92 -2.81
C VAL A 88 6.50 10.87 -4.21
N LYS A 89 6.90 11.82 -5.07
CA LYS A 89 6.49 11.79 -6.48
C LYS A 89 7.01 10.51 -7.15
N PRO A 90 6.23 9.86 -8.03
CA PRO A 90 6.62 8.59 -8.63
C PRO A 90 8.02 8.59 -9.26
N GLU A 91 8.41 9.69 -9.90
CA GLU A 91 9.73 9.87 -10.52
C GLU A 91 10.90 9.88 -9.52
N ASP A 92 10.65 10.33 -8.29
CA ASP A 92 11.66 10.45 -7.23
C ASP A 92 11.73 9.21 -6.34
N VAL A 93 10.73 8.30 -6.42
CA VAL A 93 10.66 7.10 -5.59
C VAL A 93 11.93 6.25 -5.65
N PRO A 94 12.55 5.95 -6.81
CA PRO A 94 13.77 5.15 -6.86
C PRO A 94 14.92 5.81 -6.08
N ILE A 95 15.09 7.12 -6.24
CA ILE A 95 16.17 7.90 -5.59
C ILE A 95 15.97 7.91 -4.07
N VAL A 96 14.74 8.19 -3.62
CA VAL A 96 14.43 8.23 -2.18
C VAL A 96 14.51 6.83 -1.56
N PHE A 97 14.10 5.79 -2.28
CA PHE A 97 14.24 4.41 -1.83
C PHE A 97 15.71 4.02 -1.64
N ASP A 98 16.57 4.32 -2.62
CA ASP A 98 18.01 4.03 -2.53
C ASP A 98 18.67 4.79 -1.38
N LYS A 99 18.24 6.03 -1.13
CA LYS A 99 18.67 6.80 0.04
C LYS A 99 18.26 6.13 1.35
N ILE A 100 16.99 5.74 1.49
CA ILE A 100 16.51 5.01 2.69
C ILE A 100 17.31 3.73 2.92
N LYS A 101 17.64 3.00 1.84
CA LYS A 101 18.43 1.78 1.89
C LYS A 101 19.88 2.03 2.32
N SER A 102 20.51 3.08 1.80
CA SER A 102 21.88 3.48 2.16
C SER A 102 21.97 3.92 3.62
N ASP A 103 20.96 4.65 4.10
CA ASP A 103 20.90 5.17 5.47
C ASP A 103 20.45 4.10 6.48
N ALA A 104 19.93 2.95 6.02
CA ALA A 104 19.45 1.89 6.88
C ALA A 104 20.61 1.21 7.65
N PRO A 105 20.44 0.90 8.95
CA PRO A 105 21.44 0.14 9.70
C PRO A 105 21.72 -1.24 9.09
N THR A 106 22.94 -1.76 9.25
CA THR A 106 23.37 -3.07 8.70
C THR A 106 22.43 -4.22 9.08
N ALA A 107 21.80 -4.17 10.26
CA ALA A 107 20.84 -5.16 10.72
C ALA A 107 19.58 -5.28 9.84
N VAL A 108 19.26 -4.24 9.06
CA VAL A 108 18.11 -4.16 8.16
C VAL A 108 18.52 -4.40 6.70
N GLN A 109 19.78 -4.15 6.35
CA GLN A 109 20.28 -4.29 4.99
C GLN A 109 20.27 -5.75 4.52
N GLY A 110 19.76 -6.01 3.31
CA GLY A 110 19.78 -7.34 2.68
C GLY A 110 18.74 -8.33 3.21
N LYS A 111 17.82 -7.87 4.07
CA LYS A 111 16.65 -8.61 4.54
C LYS A 111 15.44 -8.37 3.64
#